data_AF-A0ABD3PVV9-F1
#
_entry.id   AF-A0ABD3PVV9-F1
#
_cell.length_a   1.000
_cell.length_b   1.000
_cell.length_c   1.000
_cell.angle_alpha   90.00
_cell.angle_beta   90.00
_cell.angle_gamma   90.00
#
_symmetry.space_group_name_H-M   'P 1'
#
loop_
_entity.id
_entity.type
_entity.pdbx_description
1 polymer ?
#
loop_
_entity_poly.entity_id
_entity_poly.type
_entity_poly.pdbx_seq_one_letter_code
_entity_poly.pdbx_strand_id
1 'polypeptide(L)'
;MTGFDTAKGFGFIVPDDGSSDVFVHQTAIKIEGFRSLAEGENVEFKVEVDSNGRSKAVDVTGPDGSDVKGAPYNPNTGFEEW
;
A
#
# COMPACT_ATOMS: atom_id res chain seq x y z
N MET A 1 4.78 1.51 6.49
CA MET A 1 4.89 1.88 5.05
C MET A 1 5.49 3.27 4.89
N THR A 2 6.40 3.48 3.92
CA THR A 2 7.13 4.75 3.68
C THR A 2 6.48 5.69 2.65
N GLY A 3 5.53 5.23 1.84
CA GLY A 3 4.76 6.12 0.95
C GLY A 3 4.03 5.38 -0.17
N PHE A 4 2.72 5.65 -0.34
CA PHE A 4 1.90 5.11 -1.44
C PHE A 4 1.45 6.27 -2.33
N ASP A 5 1.91 6.29 -3.58
CA ASP A 5 1.46 7.26 -4.56
C ASP A 5 0.11 6.78 -5.14
N THR A 6 -1.00 7.28 -4.61
CA THR A 6 -2.35 6.96 -5.15
C THR A 6 -2.50 7.40 -6.61
N ALA A 7 -1.84 8.51 -6.99
CA ALA A 7 -1.83 9.00 -8.36
C ALA A 7 -1.11 8.05 -9.33
N LYS A 8 -0.04 7.39 -8.88
CA LYS A 8 0.72 6.43 -9.70
C LYS A 8 0.25 4.99 -9.54
N GLY A 9 -0.46 4.68 -8.45
CA GLY A 9 -0.98 3.35 -8.13
C GLY A 9 0.08 2.36 -7.66
N PHE A 10 1.21 2.83 -7.14
CA PHE A 10 2.27 1.99 -6.59
C PHE A 10 2.94 2.64 -5.38
N GLY A 11 3.63 1.82 -4.58
CA GLY A 11 4.40 2.28 -3.44
C GLY A 11 5.41 1.25 -2.97
N PHE A 12 6.00 1.52 -1.80
CA PHE A 12 6.96 0.63 -1.16
C PHE A 12 6.56 0.37 0.29
N ILE A 13 6.56 -0.91 0.66
CA ILE A 13 6.32 -1.35 2.02
C ILE A 13 7.67 -1.63 2.67
N VAL A 14 7.92 -1.01 3.81
CA VAL A 14 9.06 -1.32 4.67
C VAL A 14 8.59 -2.33 5.71
N PRO A 15 9.06 -3.58 5.64
CA PRO A 15 8.77 -4.57 6.67
C PRO A 15 9.52 -4.25 7.96
N ASP A 16 8.85 -4.41 9.11
CA ASP A 16 9.44 -4.21 10.43
C ASP A 16 10.52 -5.26 10.79
N ASP A 17 10.61 -6.36 10.02
CA ASP A 17 11.68 -7.36 10.12
C ASP A 17 13.06 -6.83 9.67
N GLY A 18 13.11 -5.62 9.10
CA GLY A 18 14.35 -4.99 8.63
C GLY A 18 14.81 -5.51 7.26
N SER A 19 13.95 -6.24 6.56
CA SER A 19 14.19 -6.64 5.17
C SER A 19 14.15 -5.43 4.21
N SER A 20 14.62 -5.62 2.98
CA SER A 20 14.57 -4.58 1.94
C SER A 20 13.15 -4.12 1.61
N ASP A 21 13.02 -2.89 1.10
CA ASP A 21 11.75 -2.35 0.63
C ASP A 21 11.07 -3.30 -0.37
N VAL A 22 9.80 -3.61 -0.10
CA VAL A 22 8.99 -4.49 -0.93
C VAL A 22 8.10 -3.64 -1.82
N PHE A 23 8.22 -3.83 -3.14
CA PHE A 23 7.41 -3.10 -4.10
C PHE A 23 5.95 -3.55 -4.03
N VAL A 24 5.01 -2.61 -3.88
CA VAL A 24 3.56 -2.89 -3.89
C VAL A 24 2.87 -2.15 -5.04
N HIS A 25 2.00 -2.86 -5.75
CA HIS A 25 1.13 -2.28 -6.78
C HIS A 25 -0.32 -2.30 -6.32
N GLN A 26 -1.12 -1.31 -6.71
CA GLN A 26 -2.54 -1.22 -6.36
C GLN A 26 -3.33 -2.50 -6.72
N THR A 27 -2.91 -3.23 -7.74
CA THR A 27 -3.57 -4.48 -8.15
C THR A 27 -3.39 -5.61 -7.15
N ALA A 28 -2.32 -5.58 -6.35
CA ALA A 28 -2.04 -6.55 -5.30
C ALA A 28 -2.89 -6.31 -4.04
N ILE A 29 -3.46 -5.11 -3.87
CA ILE A 29 -4.31 -4.75 -2.75
C ILE A 29 -5.68 -5.42 -2.90
N LYS A 30 -6.05 -6.20 -1.90
CA LYS A 30 -7.31 -6.94 -1.78
C LYS A 30 -8.31 -6.11 -0.99
N ILE A 31 -8.87 -5.09 -1.63
CA ILE A 31 -9.95 -4.27 -1.07
C ILE A 31 -11.00 -3.98 -2.14
N GLU A 32 -12.26 -3.88 -1.73
CA GLU A 32 -13.34 -3.36 -2.56
C GLU A 32 -13.34 -1.83 -2.51
N GLY A 33 -13.25 -1.19 -3.68
CA GLY A 33 -13.22 0.28 -3.80
C GLY A 33 -11.82 0.85 -4.03
N PHE A 34 -11.47 1.92 -3.30
CA PHE A 34 -10.27 2.71 -3.57
C PHE A 34 -9.02 2.05 -2.97
N ARG A 35 -8.16 1.52 -3.85
CA ARG A 35 -6.98 0.75 -3.48
C ARG A 35 -5.82 1.66 -3.13
N SER A 36 -5.81 2.12 -1.88
CA SER A 36 -4.75 2.97 -1.34
C SER A 36 -4.28 2.46 0.01
N LEU A 37 -3.08 2.87 0.41
CA LEU A 37 -2.50 2.56 1.72
C LEU A 37 -2.16 3.88 2.40
N ALA A 38 -2.47 4.00 3.69
CA ALA A 38 -2.07 5.17 4.47
C ALA A 38 -0.60 5.07 4.90
N GLU A 39 0.09 6.21 4.99
CA GLU A 39 1.41 6.27 5.61
C GLU A 39 1.31 5.83 7.09
N GLY A 40 2.24 4.97 7.52
CA GLY A 40 2.22 4.40 8.87
C GLY A 40 1.12 3.34 9.10
N GLU A 41 0.35 2.95 8.08
CA GLU A 41 -0.62 1.87 8.21
C GLU A 41 0.07 0.51 8.37
N ASN A 42 -0.47 -0.31 9.28
CA ASN A 42 -0.09 -1.70 9.41
C ASN A 42 -0.89 -2.53 8.42
N VAL A 43 -0.20 -3.31 7.61
CA VAL A 43 -0.78 -4.14 6.55
C VAL A 43 -0.15 -5.51 6.58
N GLU A 44 -0.94 -6.51 6.21
CA GLU A 44 -0.47 -7.87 5.96
C GLU A 44 -0.30 -8.06 4.45
N PHE A 45 0.79 -8.70 4.07
CA PHE A 45 1.10 -8.98 2.67
C PHE A 45 1.98 -10.21 2.57
N LYS A 46 1.98 -10.82 1.39
CA LYS A 46 2.93 -11.88 1.04
C LYS A 46 4.00 -11.31 0.13
N VAL A 47 5.24 -11.73 0.36
CA VAL A 47 6.36 -11.36 -0.51
C VAL A 47 6.54 -12.45 -1.56
N GLU A 48 6.51 -12.07 -2.84
CA GLU A 48 6.80 -12.95 -3.96
C GLU A 48 7.98 -12.36 -4.75
N VAL A 49 8.85 -13.22 -5.27
CA VAL A 49 9.98 -12.79 -6.11
C VAL A 49 9.56 -12.89 -7.58
N ASP A 50 9.64 -11.79 -8.31
CA ASP A 50 9.34 -11.76 -9.74
C ASP A 50 10.46 -12.41 -10.59
N SER A 51 10.22 -12.62 -11.87
CA SER A 51 11.19 -13.19 -12.82
C SER A 51 12.48 -12.38 -12.96
N ASN A 52 12.50 -11.10 -12.56
CA ASN A 52 13.69 -10.25 -12.53
C ASN A 52 14.43 -10.31 -11.17
N GLY A 53 14.00 -11.18 -10.24
CA GLY A 53 14.62 -11.33 -8.92
C GLY A 53 14.23 -10.24 -7.92
N ARG A 54 13.15 -9.48 -8.18
CA ARG A 54 12.70 -8.40 -7.30
C ARG A 54 11.57 -8.86 -6.39
N SER A 55 11.62 -8.44 -5.14
CA SER A 55 10.59 -8.71 -4.14
C SER A 55 9.39 -7.78 -4.34
N LYS A 56 8.22 -8.36 -4.60
CA LYS A 56 6.93 -7.65 -4.71
C LYS A 56 5.95 -8.14 -3.64
N ALA A 57 5.10 -7.24 -3.18
CA ALA A 57 4.00 -7.56 -2.27
C ALA A 57 2.81 -8.04 -3.10
N VAL A 58 2.23 -9.17 -2.69
CA VAL A 58 1.00 -9.75 -3.23
C VAL A 58 0.03 -9.98 -2.09
N ASP A 59 -1.26 -10.03 -2.39
CA ASP A 59 -2.31 -10.35 -1.39
C ASP A 59 -2.31 -9.36 -0.21
N VAL A 60 -2.25 -8.06 -0.51
CA VAL A 60 -2.11 -7.01 0.51
C VAL A 60 -3.46 -6.71 1.14
N THR A 61 -3.56 -6.87 2.46
CA THR A 61 -4.75 -6.63 3.29
C THR A 61 -4.39 -5.82 4.54
N GLY A 62 -5.40 -5.38 5.27
CA GLY A 62 -5.23 -4.93 6.65
C GLY A 62 -4.93 -6.09 7.60
N PRO A 63 -4.62 -5.79 8.87
CA PRO A 63 -4.37 -6.80 9.90
C PRO A 63 -5.62 -7.65 10.13
N ASP A 64 -5.42 -8.93 10.42
CA ASP A 64 -6.48 -9.95 10.54
C ASP A 64 -7.26 -10.19 9.22
N GLY A 65 -6.69 -9.78 8.08
CA GLY A 65 -7.36 -9.80 6.78
C GLY A 65 -8.46 -8.74 6.62
N SER A 66 -8.45 -7.71 7.49
CA SER A 66 -9.38 -6.57 7.41
C SER A 66 -9.16 -5.74 6.14
N ASP A 67 -10.11 -4.87 5.80
CA ASP A 67 -9.88 -3.84 4.78
C ASP A 67 -8.74 -2.91 5.19
N VAL A 68 -7.90 -2.52 4.21
CA VAL A 68 -6.92 -1.44 4.43
C VAL A 68 -7.69 -0.14 4.68
N LYS A 69 -7.29 0.69 5.66
CA LYS A 69 -7.97 1.98 5.85
C LYS A 69 -7.72 2.89 4.65
N GLY A 70 -6.55 2.71 4.02
CA GLY A 70 -6.11 3.53 2.91
C GLY A 70 -5.88 4.98 3.32
N ALA A 71 -5.31 5.76 2.42
CA ALA A 71 -5.29 7.19 2.63
C ALA A 71 -6.75 7.67 2.65
N PRO A 72 -7.18 8.50 3.63
CA PRO A 72 -8.52 9.07 3.57
C PRO A 72 -8.67 9.73 2.21
N TYR A 73 -9.66 9.28 1.42
CA TYR A 73 -10.05 9.99 0.21
C TYR A 73 -10.52 11.36 0.68
N ASN A 74 -9.61 12.33 0.68
CA ASN A 74 -9.91 13.69 1.02
C ASN A 74 -10.20 14.39 -0.30
N PRO A 75 -11.48 14.52 -0.71
CA PRO A 75 -11.82 15.24 -1.95
C PRO A 75 -11.40 16.72 -1.91
N ASN A 76 -10.98 17.22 -0.74
CA ASN A 76 -10.61 18.61 -0.48
C ASN A 76 -9.10 18.89 -0.45
N THR A 77 -8.21 17.99 -0.86
CA THR A 77 -6.77 18.33 -1.04
C THR A 77 -6.51 19.28 -2.22
N GLY A 78 -7.56 19.89 -2.77
CA GLY A 78 -7.49 20.81 -3.91
C GLY A 78 -7.75 22.29 -3.61
N PHE A 79 -8.30 22.70 -2.47
CA PHE A 79 -8.49 24.13 -2.18
C PHE A 79 -8.61 24.36 -0.67
N GLU A 80 -7.60 25.01 -0.08
CA GLU A 80 -7.70 25.60 1.25
C GLU A 80 -8.90 26.57 1.31
N GLU A 81 -9.72 26.40 2.34
CA GLU A 81 -10.84 27.29 2.67
C GLU A 81 -10.28 28.64 3.16
N TRP A 82 -10.36 29.70 2.32
CA TRP A 82 -10.23 31.12 2.69
C TRP A 82 -11.35 31.94 2.05
#